data_AF-A0AAN0LYM5-F1
#
_entry.id   AF-A0AAN0LYM5-F1
#
_cell.length_a   1.000
_cell.length_b   1.000
_cell.length_c   1.000
_cell.angle_alpha   90.00
_cell.angle_beta   90.00
_cell.angle_gamma   90.00
#
_symmetry.space_group_name_H-M   'P 1'
#
loop_
_entity.id
_entity.type
_entity.pdbx_description
1 polymer ?
#
loop_
_entity_poly.entity_id
_entity_poly.type
_entity_poly.pdbx_seq_one_letter_code
_entity_poly.pdbx_strand_id
1 'polypeptide(L)'
;MASVERKAMFYRAWEAFQESVQGNESDRFSLMNIAMQAHSFYDYTFDGAYLWDDVVNNMPALDHLWGEAFATFDTESFLTKYQKTVLLLLSPYDYLVAPTSLWKDIVFDNANIIYGQFQASGHNPMLEEPIQYKKYLDLIL
;
A
#
# COMPACT_ATOMS: atom_id res chain seq x y z
N MET A 1 0.83 -5.50 -15.71
CA MET A 1 2.08 -4.69 -15.73
C MET A 1 1.69 -3.23 -15.91
N ALA A 2 2.42 -2.31 -15.28
CA ALA A 2 2.18 -0.87 -15.42
C ALA A 2 2.48 -0.36 -16.84
N SER A 3 1.75 0.68 -17.28
CA SER A 3 1.97 1.34 -18.57
C SER A 3 3.30 2.11 -18.62
N VAL A 4 3.72 2.50 -19.82
CA VAL A 4 4.96 3.28 -20.03
C VAL A 4 4.83 4.66 -19.37
N GLU A 5 3.67 5.28 -19.47
CA GLU A 5 3.36 6.62 -18.96
C GLU A 5 3.41 6.66 -17.42
N ARG A 6 2.82 5.66 -16.76
CA ARG A 6 2.86 5.52 -15.30
C ARG A 6 4.30 5.39 -14.80
N LYS A 7 5.10 4.53 -15.45
CA LYS A 7 6.53 4.35 -15.11
C LYS A 7 7.30 5.66 -15.31
N ALA A 8 7.08 6.36 -16.42
CA ALA A 8 7.73 7.63 -16.70
C ALA A 8 7.38 8.70 -15.65
N MET A 9 6.12 8.74 -15.19
CA MET A 9 5.73 9.63 -14.09
C MET A 9 6.46 9.28 -12.80
N PHE A 10 6.52 8.01 -12.43
CA PHE A 10 7.26 7.57 -11.25
C PHE A 10 8.73 8.00 -11.30
N TYR A 11 9.45 7.73 -12.39
CA TYR A 11 10.87 8.05 -12.46
C TYR A 11 11.14 9.55 -12.32
N ARG A 12 10.32 10.41 -12.94
CA ARG A 12 10.42 11.86 -12.75
C ARG A 12 10.18 12.28 -11.30
N ALA A 13 9.16 11.71 -10.66
CA ALA A 13 8.86 12.01 -9.26
C ALA A 13 9.97 11.52 -8.32
N TRP A 14 10.58 10.37 -8.63
CA TRP A 14 11.68 9.80 -7.87
C TRP A 14 12.96 10.65 -7.96
N GLU A 15 13.27 11.19 -9.14
CA GLU A 15 14.38 12.14 -9.32
C GLU A 15 14.18 13.39 -8.45
N ALA A 16 12.99 14.00 -8.48
CA ALA A 16 12.67 15.16 -7.65
C ALA A 16 12.71 14.85 -6.14
N PHE A 17 12.36 13.62 -5.73
CA PHE A 17 12.46 13.17 -4.36
C PHE A 17 13.90 13.14 -3.84
N GLN A 18 14.86 12.67 -4.64
CA GLN A 18 16.28 12.63 -4.24
C GLN A 18 16.85 14.01 -3.93
N GLU A 19 16.36 15.05 -4.59
CA GLU A 19 16.71 16.44 -4.30
C GLU A 19 15.97 16.94 -3.05
N SER A 20 14.66 16.66 -2.96
CA SER A 20 13.79 17.16 -1.89
C SER A 20 14.13 16.62 -0.51
N VAL A 21 14.69 15.40 -0.42
CA VAL A 21 15.04 14.78 0.87
C VAL A 21 16.28 15.40 1.50
N GLN A 22 17.15 16.06 0.72
CA GLN A 22 18.37 16.68 1.24
C GLN A 22 18.00 17.85 2.15
N GLY A 23 18.35 17.75 3.44
CA GLY A 23 17.99 18.74 4.45
C GLY A 23 16.56 18.61 5.00
N ASN A 24 15.79 17.62 4.56
CA ASN A 24 14.44 17.29 5.06
C ASN A 24 14.36 15.81 5.51
N GLU A 25 15.42 15.29 6.12
CA GLU A 25 15.54 13.85 6.42
C GLU A 25 14.50 13.34 7.42
N SER A 26 13.94 14.23 8.25
CA SER A 26 12.80 13.92 9.12
C SER A 26 11.54 13.62 8.34
N ASP A 27 11.35 14.25 7.17
CA ASP A 27 10.12 14.17 6.38
C ASP A 27 10.23 13.14 5.26
N ARG A 28 11.37 12.43 5.18
CA ARG A 28 11.71 11.53 4.08
C ARG A 28 10.67 10.47 3.78
N PHE A 29 9.95 9.97 4.79
CA PHE A 29 8.91 8.97 4.57
C PHE A 29 7.70 9.56 3.85
N SER A 30 7.22 10.73 4.28
CA SER A 30 6.15 11.46 3.59
C SER A 30 6.56 11.83 2.17
N LEU A 31 7.76 12.42 2.00
CA LEU A 31 8.31 12.78 0.69
C LEU A 31 8.43 11.56 -0.25
N MET A 32 8.86 10.42 0.27
CA MET A 32 8.94 9.17 -0.48
C MET A 32 7.54 8.71 -0.93
N ASN A 33 6.55 8.70 -0.05
CA ASN A 33 5.19 8.29 -0.40
C ASN A 33 4.55 9.23 -1.44
N ILE A 34 4.81 10.54 -1.37
CA ILE A 34 4.40 11.51 -2.38
C ILE A 34 5.07 11.20 -3.74
N ALA A 35 6.34 10.81 -3.75
CA ALA A 35 7.02 10.41 -4.99
C ALA A 35 6.51 9.07 -5.54
N MET A 36 5.99 8.20 -4.66
CA MET A 36 5.44 6.89 -4.99
C MET A 36 3.95 6.93 -5.39
N GLN A 37 3.36 8.11 -5.67
CA GLN A 37 1.94 8.21 -6.06
C GLN A 37 1.58 7.37 -7.30
N ALA A 38 2.47 7.31 -8.28
CA ALA A 38 2.29 6.45 -9.46
C ALA A 38 2.29 4.95 -9.12
N HIS A 39 2.72 4.54 -7.92
CA HIS A 39 2.54 3.19 -7.38
C HIS A 39 1.28 3.06 -6.52
N SER A 40 0.81 4.17 -5.93
CA SER A 40 -0.16 4.19 -4.85
C SER A 40 -1.61 4.38 -5.29
N PHE A 41 -1.87 4.92 -6.48
CA PHE A 41 -3.23 5.24 -6.95
C PHE A 41 -3.60 4.56 -8.28
N TYR A 42 -4.88 4.24 -8.45
CA TYR A 42 -5.40 3.78 -9.74
C TYR A 42 -5.30 4.85 -10.82
N ASP A 43 -5.74 6.07 -10.53
CA ASP A 43 -5.39 7.23 -11.32
C ASP A 43 -4.01 7.72 -10.87
N TYR A 44 -2.97 7.33 -11.62
CA TYR A 44 -1.60 7.73 -11.28
C TYR A 44 -1.35 9.23 -11.42
N THR A 45 -2.28 10.00 -12.00
CA THR A 45 -2.19 11.46 -12.12
C THR A 45 -2.85 12.21 -10.97
N PHE A 46 -3.54 11.50 -10.06
CA PHE A 46 -4.14 12.07 -8.87
C PHE A 46 -3.06 12.69 -7.97
N ASP A 47 -3.32 13.92 -7.50
CA ASP A 47 -2.48 14.60 -6.51
C ASP A 47 -3.01 14.34 -5.10
N GLY A 48 -2.46 13.31 -4.48
CA GLY A 48 -2.67 12.92 -3.09
C GLY A 48 -1.60 13.47 -2.15
N ALA A 49 -0.77 14.45 -2.54
CA ALA A 49 0.27 14.99 -1.66
C ALA A 49 -0.31 15.53 -0.35
N TYR A 50 -1.49 16.16 -0.42
CA TYR A 50 -2.19 16.73 0.75
C TYR A 50 -2.53 15.68 1.83
N LEU A 51 -2.57 14.38 1.50
CA LEU A 51 -2.81 13.32 2.47
C LEU A 51 -1.65 13.17 3.48
N TRP A 52 -0.52 13.78 3.19
CA TRP A 52 0.69 13.78 4.02
C TRP A 52 0.93 15.09 4.76
N ASP A 53 0.05 16.09 4.58
CA ASP A 53 0.14 17.35 5.28
C ASP A 53 0.07 17.12 6.80
N ASP A 54 1.00 17.75 7.54
CA ASP A 54 1.12 17.67 8.99
C ASP A 54 1.32 16.25 9.58
N VAL A 55 1.62 15.24 8.75
CA VAL A 55 1.95 13.88 9.20
C VAL A 55 3.37 13.85 9.77
N VAL A 56 3.47 13.69 11.09
CA VAL A 56 4.77 13.56 11.78
C VAL A 56 5.36 12.17 11.57
N ASN A 57 6.56 12.13 11.00
CA ASN A 57 7.29 10.88 10.79
C ASN A 57 8.10 10.48 12.02
N ASN A 58 7.72 9.36 12.65
CA ASN A 58 8.58 8.68 13.61
C ASN A 58 9.60 7.82 12.86
N MET A 59 10.65 8.46 12.33
CA MET A 59 11.64 7.77 11.50
C MET A 59 12.29 6.56 12.19
N PRO A 60 12.68 6.60 13.48
CA PRO A 60 13.20 5.42 14.16
C PRO A 60 12.24 4.21 14.15
N ALA A 61 10.94 4.45 14.36
CA ALA A 61 9.95 3.39 14.29
C ALA A 61 9.77 2.87 12.86
N LEU A 62 9.69 3.77 11.88
CA LEU A 62 9.53 3.42 10.47
C LEU A 62 10.72 2.62 9.93
N ASP A 63 11.95 3.02 10.27
CA ASP A 63 13.18 2.33 9.87
C ASP A 63 13.21 0.90 10.45
N HIS A 64 12.89 0.73 11.73
CA HIS A 64 12.85 -0.58 12.37
C HIS A 64 11.74 -1.47 11.79
N LEU A 65 10.54 -0.91 11.59
CA LEU A 65 9.42 -1.65 11.04
C LEU A 65 9.72 -2.18 9.64
N TRP A 66 10.04 -1.30 8.68
CA TRP A 66 10.25 -1.72 7.28
C TRP A 66 11.63 -2.34 7.03
N GLY A 67 12.66 -1.94 7.77
CA GLY A 67 14.03 -2.43 7.58
C GLY A 67 14.33 -3.76 8.30
N GLU A 68 13.61 -4.08 9.37
CA GLU A 68 13.92 -5.23 10.22
C GLU A 68 12.69 -6.10 10.50
N ALA A 69 11.67 -5.55 11.17
CA ALA A 69 10.56 -6.33 11.69
C ALA A 69 9.76 -7.01 10.57
N PHE A 70 9.36 -6.25 9.55
CA PHE A 70 8.58 -6.78 8.44
C PHE A 70 9.41 -7.57 7.44
N ALA A 71 10.71 -7.32 7.33
CA ALA A 71 11.61 -8.10 6.47
C ALA A 71 11.73 -9.56 6.89
N THR A 72 11.51 -9.85 8.19
CA THR A 72 11.59 -11.20 8.76
C THR A 72 10.24 -11.78 9.17
N PHE A 73 9.14 -11.01 8.99
CA PHE A 73 7.82 -11.45 9.40
C PHE A 73 7.26 -12.48 8.40
N ASP A 74 7.04 -13.70 8.89
CA ASP A 74 6.42 -14.77 8.12
C ASP A 74 4.88 -14.67 8.19
N THR A 75 4.33 -13.95 7.22
CA THR A 75 2.88 -13.73 7.08
C THR A 75 2.10 -15.03 6.88
N GLU A 76 2.64 -16.01 6.14
CA GLU A 76 1.95 -17.27 5.85
C GLU A 76 1.82 -18.12 7.12
N SER A 77 2.93 -18.30 7.84
CA SER A 77 2.94 -19.00 9.13
C SER A 77 2.03 -18.33 10.16
N PHE A 78 1.99 -17.00 10.19
CA PHE A 78 1.10 -16.26 11.08
C PHE A 78 -0.37 -16.53 10.75
N LEU A 79 -0.76 -16.34 9.48
CA LEU A 79 -2.16 -16.48 9.05
C LEU A 79 -2.68 -17.91 9.25
N THR A 80 -1.84 -18.92 9.04
CA THR A 80 -2.20 -20.33 9.27
C THR A 80 -2.57 -20.63 10.73
N LYS A 81 -1.96 -19.90 11.68
CA LYS A 81 -2.22 -20.08 13.12
C LYS A 81 -3.30 -19.14 13.63
N TYR A 82 -3.63 -18.08 12.89
CA TYR A 82 -4.56 -17.06 13.30
C TYR A 82 -6.02 -17.55 13.21
N GLN A 83 -6.73 -17.47 14.33
CA GLN A 83 -8.06 -18.09 14.49
C GLN A 83 -9.23 -17.13 14.32
N LYS A 84 -8.98 -15.82 14.24
CA LYS A 84 -10.04 -14.84 14.02
C LYS A 84 -10.20 -14.56 12.53
N THR A 85 -11.39 -14.11 12.15
CA THR A 85 -11.66 -13.66 10.79
C THR A 85 -10.70 -12.54 10.40
N VAL A 86 -10.12 -12.66 9.21
CA VAL A 86 -9.28 -11.65 8.58
C VAL A 86 -9.97 -11.18 7.32
N LEU A 87 -10.23 -9.88 7.20
CA LEU A 87 -10.64 -9.27 5.95
C LEU A 87 -9.39 -8.87 5.16
N LEU A 88 -9.09 -9.58 4.08
CA LEU A 88 -7.99 -9.27 3.17
C LEU A 88 -8.53 -8.52 1.95
N LEU A 89 -8.10 -7.26 1.82
CA LEU A 89 -8.52 -6.36 0.76
C LEU A 89 -7.35 -6.06 -0.17
N LEU A 90 -7.47 -6.43 -1.44
CA LEU A 90 -6.40 -6.28 -2.41
C LEU A 90 -6.81 -5.42 -3.62
N SER A 91 -5.81 -4.79 -4.23
CA SER A 91 -5.95 -3.93 -5.40
C SER A 91 -4.87 -4.31 -6.43
N PRO A 92 -5.21 -4.64 -7.69
CA PRO A 92 -4.23 -5.03 -8.69
C PRO A 92 -3.38 -3.86 -9.21
N TYR A 93 -3.75 -2.63 -8.89
CA TYR A 93 -3.00 -1.40 -9.20
C TYR A 93 -2.26 -0.82 -7.98
N ASP A 94 -2.26 -1.53 -6.85
CA ASP A 94 -1.32 -1.26 -5.77
C ASP A 94 0.04 -1.86 -6.14
N TYR A 95 0.98 -0.99 -6.48
CA TYR A 95 2.34 -1.38 -6.81
C TYR A 95 3.32 -1.17 -5.63
N LEU A 96 2.83 -0.74 -4.46
CA LEU A 96 3.67 -0.59 -3.26
C LEU A 96 3.96 -1.93 -2.58
N VAL A 97 3.02 -2.88 -2.70
CA VAL A 97 3.08 -4.17 -2.01
C VAL A 97 3.11 -5.36 -2.99
N ALA A 98 3.21 -6.56 -2.42
CA ALA A 98 3.22 -7.80 -3.17
C ALA A 98 2.01 -7.91 -4.14
N PRO A 99 2.22 -8.35 -5.40
CA PRO A 99 1.13 -8.56 -6.35
C PRO A 99 0.04 -9.47 -5.80
N THR A 100 -1.22 -9.16 -6.13
CA THR A 100 -2.39 -9.93 -5.67
C THR A 100 -2.34 -11.41 -6.02
N SER A 101 -1.62 -11.77 -7.09
CA SER A 101 -1.42 -13.17 -7.49
C SER A 101 -0.67 -14.01 -6.46
N LEU A 102 0.19 -13.41 -5.62
CA LEU A 102 0.95 -14.11 -4.59
C LEU A 102 0.08 -14.51 -3.38
N TRP A 103 -1.11 -13.93 -3.25
CA TRP A 103 -2.03 -14.20 -2.14
C TRP A 103 -2.98 -15.37 -2.41
N LYS A 104 -3.03 -15.88 -3.65
CA LYS A 104 -4.01 -16.92 -4.03
C LYS A 104 -3.92 -18.13 -3.13
N ASP A 105 -2.74 -18.72 -2.99
CA ASP A 105 -2.55 -19.96 -2.24
C ASP A 105 -2.86 -19.75 -0.74
N ILE A 106 -2.42 -18.61 -0.18
CA ILE A 106 -2.67 -18.22 1.22
C ILE A 106 -4.17 -18.07 1.52
N VAL A 107 -4.94 -17.48 0.58
CA VAL A 107 -6.38 -17.25 0.75
C VAL A 107 -7.17 -18.56 0.59
N PHE A 108 -6.86 -19.36 -0.44
CA PHE A 108 -7.64 -20.57 -0.72
C PHE A 108 -7.47 -21.64 0.35
N ASP A 109 -6.34 -21.67 1.04
CA ASP A 109 -6.06 -22.65 2.10
C ASP A 109 -6.55 -22.22 3.49
N ASN A 110 -7.08 -21.00 3.64
CA ASN A 110 -7.46 -20.45 4.94
C ASN A 110 -8.92 -19.96 4.98
N ALA A 111 -9.80 -20.77 5.57
CA ALA A 111 -11.22 -20.47 5.71
C ALA A 111 -11.53 -19.23 6.58
N ASN A 112 -10.56 -18.73 7.36
CA ASN A 112 -10.74 -17.53 8.17
C ASN A 112 -10.52 -16.23 7.38
N ILE A 113 -10.06 -16.31 6.13
CA ILE A 113 -9.79 -15.13 5.30
C ILE A 113 -10.99 -14.84 4.40
N ILE A 114 -11.61 -13.67 4.61
CA ILE A 114 -12.58 -13.09 3.68
C ILE A 114 -11.80 -12.24 2.69
N TYR A 115 -11.88 -12.61 1.41
CA TYR A 115 -11.16 -11.94 0.33
C TYR A 115 -12.03 -10.90 -0.38
N GLY A 116 -11.50 -9.69 -0.53
CA GLY A 116 -12.08 -8.63 -1.35
C GLY A 116 -11.08 -8.06 -2.35
N GLN A 117 -11.55 -7.71 -3.55
CA GLN A 117 -10.70 -7.11 -4.58
C GLN A 117 -11.37 -5.89 -5.20
N PHE A 118 -10.61 -4.81 -5.29
CA PHE A 118 -10.98 -3.56 -5.94
C PHE A 118 -10.49 -3.56 -7.38
N GLN A 119 -11.35 -3.16 -8.33
CA GLN A 119 -10.99 -3.23 -9.76
C GLN A 119 -10.35 -1.93 -10.26
N ALA A 120 -10.62 -0.82 -9.59
CA ALA A 120 -10.20 0.52 -9.98
C ALA A 120 -9.62 1.28 -8.77
N SER A 121 -8.87 0.58 -7.92
CA SER A 121 -8.14 1.16 -6.78
C SER A 121 -6.66 0.82 -6.81
N GLY A 122 -5.83 1.70 -6.27
CA GLY A 122 -4.47 1.42 -5.82
C GLY A 122 -4.42 1.04 -4.34
N HIS A 123 -3.49 1.63 -3.61
CA HIS A 123 -3.23 1.44 -2.18
C HIS A 123 -4.31 2.05 -1.27
N ASN A 124 -5.17 2.93 -1.80
CA ASN A 124 -6.16 3.68 -1.01
C ASN A 124 -7.62 3.35 -1.42
N PRO A 125 -8.07 2.08 -1.33
CA PRO A 125 -9.41 1.70 -1.79
C PRO A 125 -10.54 2.36 -1.00
N MET A 126 -10.29 2.80 0.24
CA MET A 126 -11.24 3.58 1.03
C MET A 126 -11.52 4.97 0.45
N LEU A 127 -10.58 5.53 -0.31
CA LEU A 127 -10.73 6.80 -1.01
C LEU A 127 -11.22 6.60 -2.45
N GLU A 128 -10.65 5.61 -3.15
CA GLU A 128 -10.87 5.39 -4.59
C GLU A 128 -12.19 4.67 -4.89
N GLU A 129 -12.60 3.70 -4.05
CA GLU A 129 -13.85 2.94 -4.20
C GLU A 129 -14.63 2.84 -2.86
N PRO A 130 -15.03 3.97 -2.24
CA PRO A 130 -15.54 4.01 -0.85
C PRO A 130 -16.81 3.18 -0.63
N ILE A 131 -17.72 3.14 -1.63
CA ILE A 131 -18.95 2.34 -1.55
C ILE A 131 -18.62 0.85 -1.49
N GLN A 132 -17.67 0.39 -2.31
CA GLN A 132 -17.26 -1.01 -2.33
C GLN A 132 -16.46 -1.35 -1.06
N TYR A 133 -15.64 -0.42 -0.58
CA TYR A 133 -14.89 -0.58 0.67
C TYR A 133 -15.82 -0.80 1.85
N LYS A 134 -16.88 0.02 1.98
CA LYS A 134 -17.89 -0.14 3.02
C LYS A 134 -18.58 -1.51 2.96
N LYS A 135 -18.93 -2.00 1.76
CA LYS A 135 -19.55 -3.32 1.59
C LYS A 135 -18.65 -4.45 2.11
N TYR A 136 -17.34 -4.37 1.89
CA TYR A 136 -16.42 -5.37 2.42
C TYR A 136 -16.26 -5.27 3.93
N LEU A 137 -16.22 -4.06 4.49
CA LEU A 137 -16.14 -3.85 5.93
C LEU A 137 -17.36 -4.45 6.65
N ASP A 138 -18.55 -4.35 6.05
CA ASP A 138 -19.79 -4.93 6.58
C ASP A 138 -19.81 -6.47 6.63
N LEU A 139 -18.81 -7.15 6.07
CA LEU A 139 -18.68 -8.61 6.18
C LEU A 139 -18.08 -9.07 7.52
N ILE A 140 -17.47 -8.16 8.28
CA ILE A 140 -16.77 -8.46 9.53
C ILE A 140 -17.27 -7.67 10.75
N LEU A 141 -18.29 -6.82 10.56
CA LEU A 141 -18.97 -6.06 11.62
C LEU A 141 -20.27 -6.76 12.01
#